data_AF-A0A2V9ULU2-F1
#
_entry.id   AF-A0A2V9ULU2-F1
#
_cell.length_a   1.000
_cell.length_b   1.000
_cell.length_c   1.000
_cell.angle_alpha   90.00
_cell.angle_beta   90.00
_cell.angle_gamma   90.00
#
_symmetry.space_group_name_H-M   'P 1'
#
loop_
_entity.id
_entity.type
_entity.pdbx_description
1 polymer ?
#
loop_
_entity_poly.entity_id
_entity_poly.type
_entity_poly.pdbx_seq_one_letter_code
_entity_poly.pdbx_strand_id
1 'polypeptide(L)'
;MDSATLAHLLRCDLLPESWKADRETQARGQQVRLRATLVRQRTRLKNQVHAVLHQKGLHSPVTDLFGKGGRRWLAGLQLPAAAREAVNVCLRLLDGYSEEVQKQNLQLRERAKQDKWAEWLMTIPGIGECSAMMLLAEIGDIGRFRDPEALCSYAGLVPRVRESAGKAARGGITRQGSPWMMVEAAQVATRSSPGARRSYERLRRKKHKHVARVALARKLRIAVYALLHDGVVFEEAKFAAV
;
A
#
# COMPACT_ATOMS: atom_id res chain seq x y z
N MET A 1 -25.25 -7.54 19.30
CA MET A 1 -25.58 -8.87 18.75
C MET A 1 -25.36 -9.86 19.86
N ASP A 2 -26.40 -10.59 20.24
CA ASP A 2 -26.28 -11.69 21.20
C ASP A 2 -25.83 -12.99 20.49
N SER A 3 -25.44 -14.00 21.26
CA SER A 3 -24.98 -15.30 20.76
C SER A 3 -26.08 -16.08 20.04
N ALA A 4 -27.35 -15.89 20.42
CA ALA A 4 -28.51 -16.52 19.78
C ALA A 4 -28.73 -15.99 18.36
N THR A 5 -28.56 -14.69 18.15
CA THR A 5 -28.63 -14.04 16.83
C THR A 5 -27.53 -14.55 15.92
N LEU A 6 -26.29 -14.70 16.42
CA LEU A 6 -25.19 -15.27 15.63
C LEU A 6 -25.44 -16.74 15.26
N ALA A 7 -25.94 -17.55 16.19
CA ALA A 7 -26.30 -18.95 15.91
C ALA A 7 -27.43 -19.07 14.88
N HIS A 8 -28.42 -18.18 14.95
CA HIS A 8 -29.51 -18.13 13.96
C HIS A 8 -29.00 -17.70 12.58
N LEU A 9 -28.16 -16.66 12.51
CA LEU A 9 -27.55 -16.22 11.24
C LEU A 9 -26.63 -17.29 10.65
N LEU A 10 -25.86 -18.01 11.48
CA LEU A 10 -25.04 -19.15 11.05
C LEU A 10 -25.92 -20.29 10.50
N ARG A 11 -27.01 -20.63 11.20
CA ARG A 11 -27.95 -21.68 10.79
C ARG A 11 -28.64 -21.35 9.47
N CYS A 12 -28.91 -20.07 9.22
CA CYS A 12 -29.52 -19.59 7.98
C CYS A 12 -28.50 -19.38 6.85
N ASP A 13 -27.23 -19.74 7.07
CA ASP A 13 -26.12 -19.52 6.12
C ASP A 13 -25.95 -18.03 5.73
N LEU A 14 -26.35 -17.14 6.64
CA LEU A 14 -26.33 -15.69 6.49
C LEU A 14 -25.05 -15.07 7.08
N LEU A 15 -24.20 -15.87 7.73
CA LEU A 15 -22.87 -15.44 8.15
C LEU A 15 -21.83 -15.92 7.14
N PRO A 16 -21.07 -15.01 6.51
CA PRO A 16 -19.97 -15.43 5.65
C PRO A 16 -18.91 -16.14 6.49
N GLU A 17 -18.42 -17.28 6.01
CA GLU A 17 -17.31 -17.98 6.66
C GLU A 17 -16.09 -17.07 6.77
N SER A 18 -15.53 -16.97 7.98
CA SER A 18 -14.31 -16.20 8.19
C SER A 18 -13.11 -17.03 7.75
N TRP A 19 -12.46 -16.64 6.66
CA TRP A 19 -11.23 -17.30 6.22
C TRP A 19 -10.11 -17.13 7.27
N LYS A 20 -9.52 -18.25 7.69
CA LYS A 20 -8.36 -18.28 8.58
C LYS A 20 -7.13 -18.68 7.79
N ALA A 21 -6.18 -17.77 7.69
CA ALA A 21 -4.88 -18.03 7.08
C ALA A 21 -4.19 -19.24 7.70
N ASP A 22 -3.49 -20.05 6.90
CA ASP A 22 -2.58 -21.08 7.40
C ASP A 22 -1.39 -20.45 8.16
N ARG A 23 -0.61 -21.28 8.85
CA ARG A 23 0.51 -20.80 9.70
C ARG A 23 1.57 -20.03 8.91
N GLU A 24 1.85 -20.44 7.68
CA GLU A 24 2.85 -19.80 6.84
C GLU A 24 2.37 -18.42 6.39
N THR A 25 1.12 -18.33 5.92
CA THR A 25 0.50 -17.06 5.55
C THR A 25 0.37 -16.12 6.76
N GLN A 26 0.06 -16.63 7.95
CA GLN A 26 0.05 -15.84 9.19
C GLN A 26 1.43 -15.27 9.51
N ALA A 27 2.49 -16.08 9.43
CA ALA A 27 3.87 -15.68 9.68
C ALA A 27 4.34 -14.63 8.66
N ARG A 28 4.07 -14.84 7.36
CA ARG A 28 4.31 -13.85 6.29
C ARG A 28 3.59 -12.53 6.60
N GLY A 29 2.32 -12.61 7.01
CA GLY A 29 1.50 -11.47 7.42
C GLY A 29 2.06 -10.70 8.62
N GLN A 30 2.59 -11.39 9.62
CA GLN A 30 3.19 -10.75 10.80
C GLN A 30 4.41 -9.90 10.43
N GLN A 31 5.29 -10.42 9.58
CA GLN A 31 6.48 -9.69 9.12
C GLN A 31 6.10 -8.44 8.32
N VAL A 32 5.15 -8.57 7.40
CA VAL A 32 4.65 -7.45 6.59
C VAL A 32 4.00 -6.37 7.46
N ARG A 33 3.18 -6.77 8.44
CA ARG A 33 2.54 -5.85 9.40
C ARG A 33 3.57 -5.12 10.25
N LEU A 34 4.60 -5.81 10.73
CA LEU A 34 5.70 -5.21 11.49
C LEU A 34 6.38 -4.12 10.66
N ARG A 35 6.80 -4.43 9.43
CA ARG A 35 7.40 -3.45 8.52
C ARG A 35 6.49 -2.23 8.33
N ALA A 36 5.20 -2.45 8.06
CA ALA A 36 4.24 -1.36 7.87
C ALA A 36 4.12 -0.47 9.13
N THR A 37 4.15 -1.06 10.32
CA THR A 37 4.18 -0.33 11.60
C THR A 37 5.44 0.51 11.74
N LEU A 38 6.62 -0.06 11.48
CA LEU A 38 7.89 0.66 11.56
C LEU A 38 7.95 1.83 10.57
N VAL A 39 7.48 1.62 9.33
CA VAL A 39 7.38 2.69 8.32
C VAL A 39 6.46 3.81 8.79
N ARG A 40 5.31 3.49 9.39
CA ARG A 40 4.39 4.51 9.95
C ARG A 40 5.03 5.30 11.07
N GLN A 41 5.74 4.65 12.00
CA GLN A 41 6.44 5.35 13.08
C GLN A 41 7.54 6.27 12.53
N ARG A 42 8.33 5.78 11.59
CA ARG A 42 9.33 6.58 10.88
C ARG A 42 8.72 7.82 10.22
N THR A 43 7.61 7.65 9.49
CA THR A 43 6.91 8.77 8.85
C THR A 43 6.34 9.76 9.87
N ARG A 44 5.82 9.28 11.00
CA ARG A 44 5.33 10.15 12.09
C ARG A 44 6.43 11.05 12.63
N LEU A 45 7.63 10.52 12.88
CA LEU A 45 8.77 11.29 13.35
C LEU A 45 9.21 12.34 12.32
N LYS A 46 9.26 11.97 11.03
CA LYS A 46 9.52 12.94 9.95
C LYS A 46 8.52 14.08 9.97
N ASN A 47 7.24 13.76 10.09
CA ASN A 47 6.17 14.76 10.13
C ASN A 47 6.25 15.64 11.38
N GLN A 48 6.69 15.11 12.53
CA GLN A 48 6.94 15.92 13.73
C GLN A 48 8.06 16.94 13.51
N VAL A 49 9.17 16.56 12.87
CA VAL A 49 10.23 17.51 12.48
C VAL A 49 9.67 18.57 11.54
N HIS A 50 8.91 18.18 10.51
CA HIS A 50 8.26 19.15 9.62
C HIS A 50 7.31 20.10 10.36
N ALA A 51 6.55 19.61 11.35
CA ALA A 51 5.66 20.44 12.14
C ALA A 51 6.42 21.49 12.97
N VAL A 52 7.54 21.10 13.59
CA VAL A 52 8.42 22.05 14.31
C VAL A 52 8.94 23.14 13.38
N LEU A 53 9.42 22.77 12.18
CA LEU A 53 9.89 23.73 11.19
C LEU A 53 8.77 24.67 10.72
N HIS A 54 7.59 24.11 10.44
CA HIS A 54 6.42 24.88 10.01
C HIS A 54 5.97 25.89 11.07
N GLN A 55 5.97 25.52 12.35
CA GLN A 55 5.66 26.43 13.45
C GLN A 55 6.63 27.62 13.53
N LYS A 56 7.85 27.47 13.01
CA LYS A 56 8.87 28.51 12.95
C LYS A 56 8.95 29.22 11.60
N GLY A 57 8.05 28.92 10.66
CA GLY A 57 8.06 29.49 9.31
C GLY A 57 9.29 29.06 8.48
N LEU A 58 9.93 27.96 8.85
CA LEU A 58 11.13 27.47 8.17
C LEU A 58 10.77 26.47 7.07
N HIS A 59 11.24 26.74 5.86
CA HIS A 59 11.12 25.83 4.73
C HIS A 59 12.47 25.19 4.42
N SER A 60 12.48 23.88 4.18
CA SER A 60 13.72 23.19 3.83
C SER A 60 14.20 23.62 2.45
N PRO A 61 15.49 24.00 2.30
CA PRO A 61 16.07 24.34 1.00
C PRO A 61 16.42 23.09 0.17
N VAL A 62 16.27 21.89 0.74
CA VAL A 62 16.65 20.62 0.10
C VAL A 62 15.44 19.70 -0.08
N THR A 63 15.51 18.83 -1.08
CA THR A 63 14.46 17.85 -1.35
C THR A 63 14.41 16.74 -0.30
N ASP A 64 15.56 16.28 0.20
CA ASP A 64 15.65 15.29 1.27
C ASP A 64 16.16 15.93 2.57
N LEU A 65 15.21 16.37 3.40
CA LEU A 65 15.47 16.96 4.70
C LEU A 65 16.19 16.00 5.68
N PHE A 66 16.01 14.69 5.52
CA PHE A 66 16.52 13.69 6.46
C PHE A 66 17.82 13.02 5.99
N GLY A 67 18.27 13.34 4.78
CA GLY A 67 19.56 12.95 4.23
C GLY A 67 20.71 13.80 4.77
N LYS A 68 21.94 13.52 4.29
CA LYS A 68 23.17 14.18 4.78
C LYS A 68 23.10 15.71 4.71
N GLY A 69 22.67 16.26 3.58
CA GLY A 69 22.56 17.71 3.37
C GLY A 69 21.49 18.36 4.24
N GLY A 70 20.29 17.77 4.29
CA GLY A 70 19.20 18.28 5.12
C GLY A 70 19.50 18.23 6.62
N ARG A 71 20.21 17.19 7.09
CA ARG A 71 20.66 17.11 8.49
C ARG A 71 21.70 18.15 8.85
N ARG A 72 22.64 18.46 7.94
CA ARG A 72 23.58 19.58 8.15
C ARG A 72 22.83 20.91 8.28
N TRP A 73 21.85 21.14 7.41
CA TRP A 73 21.00 22.33 7.50
C TRP A 73 20.22 22.38 8.82
N LEU A 74 19.56 21.29 9.21
CA LEU A 74 18.85 21.19 10.50
C LEU A 74 19.75 21.48 11.70
N ALA A 75 20.99 21.00 11.68
CA ALA A 75 21.97 21.23 12.73
C ALA A 75 22.38 22.72 12.84
N GLY A 76 22.46 23.43 11.69
CA GLY A 76 22.82 24.84 11.65
C GLY A 76 21.70 25.82 12.01
N LEU A 77 20.44 25.38 12.14
CA LEU A 77 19.33 26.27 12.50
C LEU A 77 19.47 26.84 13.92
N GLN A 78 19.13 28.10 14.10
CA GLN A 78 18.93 28.65 15.45
C GLN A 78 17.49 28.35 15.89
N LEU A 79 17.32 27.38 16.77
CA LEU A 79 16.02 26.95 17.30
C LEU A 79 15.99 27.17 18.81
N PRO A 80 14.83 27.56 19.39
CA PRO A 80 14.64 27.55 20.85
C PRO A 80 14.95 26.17 21.43
N ALA A 81 15.50 26.12 22.65
CA ALA A 81 16.00 24.90 23.28
C ALA A 81 15.00 23.72 23.22
N ALA A 82 13.73 23.97 23.54
CA ALA A 82 12.69 22.93 23.48
C ALA A 82 12.44 22.39 22.07
N ALA A 83 12.45 23.26 21.05
CA ALA A 83 12.28 22.86 19.65
C ALA A 83 13.50 22.10 19.13
N ARG A 84 14.71 22.53 19.53
CA ARG A 84 15.97 21.84 19.23
C ARG A 84 15.97 20.42 19.81
N GLU A 85 15.58 20.26 21.07
CA GLU A 85 15.50 18.95 21.70
C GLU A 85 14.49 18.04 21.01
N ALA A 86 13.30 18.56 20.71
CA ALA A 86 12.27 17.80 19.98
C ALA A 86 12.79 17.29 18.62
N VAL A 87 13.46 18.14 17.83
CA VAL A 87 14.07 17.75 16.55
C VAL A 87 15.15 16.68 16.77
N ASN A 88 16.03 16.84 17.75
CA ASN A 88 17.11 15.90 18.04
C ASN A 88 16.57 14.52 18.44
N VAL A 89 15.58 14.46 19.33
CA VAL A 89 14.92 13.20 19.71
C VAL A 89 14.25 12.55 18.51
N CYS A 90 13.53 13.33 17.69
CA CYS A 90 12.89 12.80 16.49
C CYS A 90 13.91 12.21 15.52
N LEU A 91 15.04 12.89 15.28
CA LEU A 91 16.10 12.40 14.40
C LEU A 91 16.75 11.12 14.93
N ARG A 92 17.02 11.04 16.23
CA ARG A 92 17.61 9.85 16.87
C ARG A 92 16.72 8.61 16.73
N LEU A 93 15.43 8.76 17.04
CA LEU A 93 14.45 7.68 16.89
C LEU A 93 14.23 7.34 15.40
N LEU A 94 14.27 8.35 14.53
CA LEU A 94 14.14 8.17 13.09
C LEU A 94 15.25 7.28 12.55
N ASP A 95 16.47 7.41 13.05
CA ASP A 95 17.61 6.57 12.67
C ASP A 95 17.38 5.12 13.05
N GLY A 96 17.01 4.85 14.32
CA GLY A 96 16.67 3.50 14.77
C GLY A 96 15.54 2.85 13.97
N TYR A 97 14.43 3.56 13.73
CA TYR A 97 13.36 3.03 12.88
C TYR A 97 13.79 2.85 11.41
N SER A 98 14.69 3.69 10.90
CA SER A 98 15.19 3.56 9.53
C SER A 98 16.03 2.30 9.37
N GLU A 99 16.91 2.00 10.33
CA GLU A 99 17.70 0.77 10.36
C GLU A 99 16.81 -0.47 10.43
N GLU A 100 15.83 -0.49 11.33
CA GLU A 100 14.90 -1.63 11.45
C GLU A 100 14.07 -1.83 10.17
N VAL A 101 13.60 -0.75 9.53
CA VAL A 101 12.93 -0.86 8.23
C VAL A 101 13.86 -1.47 7.17
N GLN A 102 15.15 -1.13 7.16
CA GLN A 102 16.09 -1.71 6.19
C GLN A 102 16.34 -3.20 6.47
N LYS A 103 16.49 -3.60 7.73
CA LYS A 103 16.60 -5.02 8.11
C LYS A 103 15.38 -5.81 7.62
N GLN A 104 14.17 -5.29 7.83
CA GLN A 104 12.93 -5.92 7.35
C GLN A 104 12.87 -5.98 5.81
N ASN A 105 13.30 -4.92 5.11
CA ASN A 105 13.35 -4.92 3.64
C ASN A 105 14.30 -6.00 3.11
N LEU A 106 15.49 -6.15 3.71
CA LEU A 106 16.47 -7.17 3.30
C LEU A 106 15.89 -8.58 3.48
N GLN A 107 15.29 -8.87 4.64
CA GLN A 107 14.66 -10.16 4.88
C GLN A 107 13.53 -10.48 3.90
N LEU A 108 12.68 -9.50 3.58
CA LEU A 108 11.63 -9.68 2.58
C LEU A 108 12.19 -9.91 1.18
N ARG A 109 13.28 -9.23 0.81
CA ARG A 109 13.95 -9.43 -0.48
C ARG A 109 14.51 -10.83 -0.62
N GLU A 110 15.20 -11.34 0.41
CA GLU A 110 15.74 -12.70 0.36
C GLU A 110 14.63 -13.76 0.24
N ARG A 111 13.51 -13.56 0.94
CA ARG A 111 12.33 -14.43 0.80
C ARG A 111 11.72 -14.36 -0.60
N ALA A 112 11.60 -13.16 -1.16
CA ALA A 112 11.03 -12.97 -2.50
C ALA A 112 11.84 -13.70 -3.59
N LYS A 113 13.17 -13.76 -3.46
CA LYS A 113 14.04 -14.48 -4.41
C LYS A 113 13.81 -16.00 -4.41
N GLN A 114 13.23 -16.55 -3.35
CA GLN A 114 12.99 -17.98 -3.18
C GLN A 114 11.53 -18.37 -3.48
N ASP A 115 10.67 -17.40 -3.80
CA ASP A 115 9.23 -17.62 -4.00
C ASP A 115 8.85 -17.35 -5.47
N LYS A 116 8.43 -18.41 -6.17
CA LYS A 116 8.03 -18.35 -7.58
C LYS A 116 6.88 -17.38 -7.83
N TRP A 117 5.93 -17.27 -6.90
CA TRP A 117 4.82 -16.33 -7.04
C TRP A 117 5.30 -14.90 -6.86
N ALA A 118 6.28 -14.66 -5.99
CA ALA A 118 6.89 -13.34 -5.86
C ALA A 118 7.62 -12.94 -7.14
N GLU A 119 8.38 -13.87 -7.75
CA GLU A 119 9.02 -13.67 -9.05
C GLU A 119 8.00 -13.27 -10.13
N TRP A 120 6.91 -14.02 -10.24
CA TRP A 120 5.86 -13.73 -11.21
C TRP A 120 5.16 -12.40 -10.94
N LEU A 121 4.85 -12.08 -9.69
CA LEU A 121 4.27 -10.79 -9.33
C LEU A 121 5.17 -9.61 -9.71
N MET A 122 6.49 -9.76 -9.65
CA MET A 122 7.44 -8.72 -10.06
C MET A 122 7.48 -8.47 -11.56
N THR A 123 6.90 -9.35 -12.39
CA THR A 123 6.70 -9.09 -13.83
C THR A 123 5.65 -8.01 -14.07
N ILE A 124 4.74 -7.78 -13.12
CA ILE A 124 3.75 -6.72 -13.19
C ILE A 124 4.44 -5.37 -12.86
N PRO A 125 4.30 -4.35 -13.73
CA PRO A 125 5.02 -3.09 -13.56
C PRO A 125 4.66 -2.38 -12.25
N GLY A 126 5.69 -1.93 -11.55
CA GLY A 126 5.57 -1.25 -10.26
C GLY A 126 5.50 -2.16 -9.04
N ILE A 127 5.51 -3.48 -9.21
CA ILE A 127 5.64 -4.44 -8.12
C ILE A 127 7.12 -4.85 -7.99
N GLY A 128 7.71 -4.61 -6.82
CA GLY A 128 9.06 -5.08 -6.45
C GLY A 128 9.00 -6.13 -5.35
N GLU A 129 10.15 -6.59 -4.85
CA GLU A 129 10.26 -7.75 -3.94
C GLU A 129 9.41 -7.57 -2.68
N CYS A 130 9.53 -6.41 -2.03
CA CYS A 130 8.75 -6.12 -0.82
C CYS A 130 7.26 -6.07 -1.12
N SER A 131 6.85 -5.45 -2.23
CA SER A 131 5.43 -5.35 -2.60
C SER A 131 4.86 -6.71 -2.97
N ALA A 132 5.62 -7.56 -3.68
CA ALA A 132 5.24 -8.92 -4.00
C ALA A 132 4.99 -9.74 -2.73
N MET A 133 5.92 -9.71 -1.76
CA MET A 133 5.74 -10.42 -0.48
C MET A 133 4.56 -9.86 0.33
N MET A 134 4.33 -8.55 0.29
CA MET A 134 3.16 -7.93 0.93
C MET A 134 1.86 -8.38 0.28
N LEU A 135 1.82 -8.50 -1.05
CA LEU A 135 0.66 -9.01 -1.79
C LEU A 135 0.38 -10.46 -1.44
N LEU A 136 1.38 -11.33 -1.45
CA LEU A 136 1.22 -12.74 -1.07
C LEU A 136 0.71 -12.89 0.37
N ALA A 137 1.25 -12.10 1.30
CA ALA A 137 0.82 -12.12 2.69
C ALA A 137 -0.60 -11.56 2.91
N GLU A 138 -1.00 -10.56 2.12
CA GLU A 138 -2.34 -9.95 2.18
C GLU A 138 -3.40 -10.84 1.54
N ILE A 139 -3.08 -11.42 0.38
CA ILE A 139 -3.99 -12.24 -0.41
C ILE A 139 -4.14 -13.62 0.23
N GLY A 140 -3.05 -14.26 0.62
CA GLY A 140 -3.06 -15.66 1.04
C GLY A 140 -3.53 -16.56 -0.10
N ASP A 141 -4.51 -17.41 0.18
CA ASP A 141 -5.18 -18.20 -0.85
C ASP A 141 -6.00 -17.31 -1.78
N ILE A 142 -5.69 -17.33 -3.08
CA ILE A 142 -6.41 -16.59 -4.11
C ILE A 142 -7.81 -17.17 -4.35
N GLY A 143 -8.01 -18.46 -4.10
CA GLY A 143 -9.29 -19.17 -4.30
C GLY A 143 -10.43 -18.64 -3.42
N ARG A 144 -10.12 -17.93 -2.34
CA ARG A 144 -11.14 -17.26 -1.50
C ARG A 144 -11.80 -16.07 -2.18
N PHE A 145 -11.27 -15.59 -3.30
CA PHE A 145 -11.82 -14.47 -4.06
C PHE A 145 -12.55 -14.99 -5.31
N ARG A 146 -13.88 -14.90 -5.29
CA ARG A 146 -14.74 -15.34 -6.40
C ARG A 146 -14.45 -14.68 -7.75
N ASP A 147 -13.98 -13.44 -7.74
CA ASP A 147 -13.76 -12.61 -8.93
C ASP A 147 -12.69 -11.51 -8.66
N PRO A 148 -12.11 -10.91 -9.72
CA PRO A 148 -11.15 -9.80 -9.57
C PRO A 148 -11.72 -8.59 -8.82
N GLU A 149 -13.02 -8.34 -8.97
CA GLU A 149 -13.76 -7.28 -8.27
C GLU A 149 -13.73 -7.46 -6.75
N ALA A 150 -13.86 -8.69 -6.25
CA ALA A 150 -13.81 -9.03 -4.84
C ALA A 150 -12.41 -8.74 -4.28
N LEU A 151 -11.36 -9.08 -5.01
CA LEU A 151 -9.98 -8.74 -4.61
C LEU A 151 -9.75 -7.21 -4.61
N CYS A 152 -10.30 -6.49 -5.60
CA CYS A 152 -10.25 -5.03 -5.63
C CYS A 152 -11.04 -4.38 -4.48
N SER A 153 -12.18 -4.98 -4.12
CA SER A 153 -13.03 -4.55 -3.01
C SER A 153 -12.31 -4.73 -1.68
N TYR A 154 -11.70 -5.91 -1.48
CA TYR A 154 -10.87 -6.24 -0.32
C TYR A 154 -9.70 -5.27 -0.16
N ALA A 155 -9.04 -4.89 -1.26
CA ALA A 155 -7.98 -3.89 -1.26
C ALA A 155 -8.49 -2.45 -1.02
N GLY A 156 -9.80 -2.22 -1.02
CA GLY A 156 -10.42 -0.92 -0.86
C GLY A 156 -10.28 0.02 -2.06
N LEU A 157 -10.12 -0.55 -3.27
CA LEU A 157 -9.95 0.17 -4.55
C LEU A 157 -11.27 0.41 -5.29
N VAL A 158 -12.40 -0.08 -4.75
CA VAL A 158 -13.73 0.12 -5.33
C VAL A 158 -14.42 1.36 -4.78
N PRO A 159 -15.27 2.06 -5.57
CA PRO A 159 -16.08 3.17 -5.08
C PRO A 159 -17.01 2.74 -3.94
N ARG A 160 -17.23 3.61 -2.95
CA ARG A 160 -18.30 3.44 -1.97
C ARG A 160 -19.64 3.60 -2.67
N VAL A 161 -20.56 2.67 -2.45
CA VAL A 161 -21.96 2.80 -2.85
C VAL A 161 -22.77 3.16 -1.61
N ARG A 162 -23.53 4.25 -1.67
CA ARG A 162 -24.57 4.57 -0.69
C ARG A 162 -25.90 4.37 -1.38
N GLU A 163 -26.66 3.41 -0.90
CA GLU A 163 -27.97 3.10 -1.43
C GLU A 163 -29.01 3.37 -0.34
N SER A 164 -29.98 4.22 -0.66
CA SER A 164 -31.10 4.56 0.23
C SER A 164 -32.35 4.76 -0.60
N ALA A 165 -33.46 4.14 -0.19
CA ALA A 165 -34.77 4.28 -0.86
C ALA A 165 -34.69 4.09 -2.39
N GLY A 166 -33.98 3.05 -2.85
CA GLY A 166 -33.85 2.72 -4.28
C GLY A 166 -32.95 3.64 -5.11
N LYS A 167 -32.25 4.61 -4.50
CA LYS A 167 -31.28 5.47 -5.18
C LYS A 167 -29.86 5.10 -4.76
N ALA A 168 -29.03 4.73 -5.73
CA ALA A 168 -27.62 4.41 -5.52
C ALA A 168 -26.72 5.60 -5.92
N ALA A 169 -26.00 6.16 -4.95
CA ALA A 169 -24.97 7.18 -5.17
C ALA A 169 -23.57 6.56 -5.02
N ARG A 170 -22.68 6.83 -5.99
CA ARG A 170 -21.28 6.37 -5.97
C ARG A 170 -20.37 7.49 -5.48
N GLY A 171 -19.62 7.23 -4.40
CA GLY A 171 -18.67 8.16 -3.81
C GLY A 171 -17.20 7.81 -4.10
N GLY A 172 -16.28 8.36 -3.30
CA GLY A 172 -14.86 7.99 -3.34
C GLY A 172 -14.63 6.52 -2.96
N ILE A 173 -13.40 6.02 -3.13
CA ILE A 173 -13.07 4.63 -2.78
C ILE A 173 -13.33 4.29 -1.31
N THR A 174 -13.59 3.01 -1.02
CA THR A 174 -13.90 2.54 0.35
C THR A 174 -12.77 2.80 1.33
N ARG A 175 -11.50 2.60 0.93
CA ARG A 175 -10.33 2.67 1.83
C ARG A 175 -10.41 1.75 3.06
N GLN A 176 -11.32 0.78 3.05
CA GLN A 176 -11.47 -0.19 4.15
C GLN A 176 -10.36 -1.25 4.14
N GLY A 177 -9.67 -1.43 3.00
CA GLY A 177 -8.48 -2.27 2.85
C GLY A 177 -7.17 -1.47 2.80
N SER A 178 -6.17 -2.01 2.10
CA SER A 178 -4.84 -1.41 1.96
C SER A 178 -4.56 -0.83 0.56
N PRO A 179 -5.34 0.17 0.08
CA PRO A 179 -5.25 0.63 -1.32
C PRO A 179 -3.91 1.30 -1.65
N TRP A 180 -3.20 1.78 -0.63
CA TRP A 180 -1.96 2.55 -0.77
C TRP A 180 -0.88 1.78 -1.53
N MET A 181 -0.74 0.46 -1.29
CA MET A 181 0.30 -0.36 -1.91
C MET A 181 0.13 -0.40 -3.43
N MET A 182 -1.09 -0.65 -3.91
CA MET A 182 -1.37 -0.66 -5.35
C MET A 182 -1.31 0.74 -5.96
N VAL A 183 -1.62 1.80 -5.20
CA VAL A 183 -1.48 3.19 -5.65
C VAL A 183 -0.01 3.59 -5.80
N GLU A 184 0.87 3.13 -4.91
CA GLU A 184 2.32 3.29 -5.05
C GLU A 184 2.86 2.50 -6.25
N ALA A 185 2.45 1.23 -6.39
CA ALA A 185 2.81 0.41 -7.55
C ALA A 185 2.36 1.08 -8.86
N ALA A 186 1.14 1.60 -8.92
CA ALA A 186 0.63 2.36 -10.07
C ALA A 186 1.49 3.59 -10.38
N GLN A 187 1.97 4.31 -9.37
CA GLN A 187 2.85 5.45 -9.59
C GLN A 187 4.19 5.02 -10.21
N VAL A 188 4.78 3.92 -9.74
CA VAL A 188 6.02 3.37 -10.33
C VAL A 188 5.76 2.82 -11.75
N ALA A 189 4.62 2.15 -11.95
CA ALA A 189 4.21 1.60 -13.25
C ALA A 189 4.13 2.67 -14.34
N THR A 190 3.66 3.89 -14.02
CA THR A 190 3.62 5.00 -14.99
C THR A 190 5.00 5.41 -15.54
N ARG A 191 6.09 5.05 -14.85
CA ARG A 191 7.46 5.35 -15.26
C ARG A 191 8.16 4.16 -15.93
N SER A 192 7.68 2.95 -15.70
CA SER A 192 8.33 1.69 -16.10
C SER A 192 7.60 0.94 -17.21
N SER A 193 6.30 1.13 -17.39
CA SER A 193 5.48 0.45 -18.40
C SER A 193 4.78 1.45 -19.34
N PRO A 194 5.01 1.35 -20.67
CA PRO A 194 4.31 2.19 -21.65
C PRO A 194 2.79 2.01 -21.61
N GLY A 195 2.29 0.78 -21.42
CA GLY A 195 0.86 0.46 -21.32
C GLY A 195 0.22 1.05 -20.06
N ALA A 196 0.92 0.98 -18.92
CA ALA A 196 0.48 1.62 -17.67
C ALA A 196 0.46 3.15 -17.81
N ARG A 197 1.49 3.73 -18.43
CA ARG A 197 1.55 5.16 -18.72
C ARG A 197 0.41 5.61 -19.63
N ARG A 198 0.16 4.92 -20.74
CA ARG A 198 -0.96 5.22 -21.65
C ARG A 198 -2.31 5.13 -20.93
N SER A 199 -2.53 4.08 -20.14
CA SER A 199 -3.75 3.89 -19.36
C SER A 199 -4.00 5.05 -18.40
N TYR A 200 -2.95 5.47 -17.68
CA TYR A 200 -3.00 6.60 -16.75
C TYR A 200 -3.26 7.92 -17.47
N GLU A 201 -2.52 8.22 -18.54
CA GLU A 201 -2.64 9.48 -19.28
C GLU A 201 -4.01 9.62 -19.95
N ARG A 202 -4.53 8.54 -20.53
CA ARG A 202 -5.88 8.48 -21.14
C ARG A 202 -6.96 8.95 -20.16
N LEU A 203 -6.88 8.50 -18.90
CA LEU A 203 -7.85 8.87 -17.87
C LEU A 203 -7.54 10.23 -17.24
N ARG A 204 -6.26 10.58 -17.07
CA ARG A 204 -5.81 11.88 -16.54
C ARG A 204 -6.28 13.05 -17.41
N ARG A 205 -6.45 12.85 -18.73
CA ARG A 205 -7.05 13.87 -19.63
C ARG A 205 -8.50 14.21 -19.28
N LYS A 206 -9.23 13.29 -18.64
CA LYS A 206 -10.67 13.42 -18.33
C LYS A 206 -10.98 13.56 -16.84
N LYS A 207 -10.05 13.19 -15.96
CA LYS A 207 -10.26 13.08 -14.51
C LYS A 207 -9.04 13.57 -13.73
N HIS A 208 -9.25 13.93 -12.46
CA HIS A 208 -8.17 14.36 -11.57
C HIS A 208 -7.05 13.30 -11.45
N LYS A 209 -5.80 13.75 -11.33
CA LYS A 209 -4.60 12.89 -11.32
C LYS A 209 -4.65 11.73 -10.31
N HIS A 210 -5.27 11.93 -9.14
CA HIS A 210 -5.42 10.88 -8.13
C HIS A 210 -6.45 9.83 -8.53
N VAL A 211 -7.53 10.23 -9.20
CA VAL A 211 -8.55 9.30 -9.70
C VAL A 211 -7.94 8.42 -10.79
N ALA A 212 -7.18 9.00 -11.71
CA ALA A 212 -6.47 8.25 -12.74
C ALA A 212 -5.48 7.23 -12.15
N ARG A 213 -4.78 7.59 -11.07
CA ARG A 213 -3.84 6.69 -10.39
C ARG A 213 -4.54 5.54 -9.67
N VAL A 214 -5.65 5.82 -9.00
CA VAL A 214 -6.47 4.78 -8.33
C VAL A 214 -7.07 3.82 -9.36
N ALA A 215 -7.51 4.30 -10.52
CA ALA A 215 -7.99 3.45 -11.59
C ALA A 215 -6.88 2.54 -12.14
N LEU A 216 -5.66 3.07 -12.33
CA LEU A 216 -4.51 2.25 -12.71
C LEU A 216 -4.17 1.22 -11.63
N ALA A 217 -4.23 1.59 -10.34
CA ALA A 217 -4.03 0.68 -9.23
C ALA A 217 -5.04 -0.47 -9.24
N ARG A 218 -6.33 -0.19 -9.53
CA ARG A 218 -7.36 -1.21 -9.71
C ARG A 218 -7.04 -2.13 -10.89
N LYS A 219 -6.61 -1.56 -12.02
CA LYS A 219 -6.23 -2.35 -13.21
C LYS A 219 -5.04 -3.29 -12.93
N LEU A 220 -4.01 -2.81 -12.23
CA LEU A 220 -2.89 -3.65 -11.79
C LEU A 220 -3.34 -4.74 -10.80
N ARG A 221 -4.32 -4.45 -9.94
CA ARG A 221 -4.86 -5.44 -9.00
C ARG A 221 -5.62 -6.57 -9.70
N ILE A 222 -6.29 -6.27 -10.82
CA ILE A 222 -6.90 -7.28 -11.68
C ILE A 222 -5.81 -8.15 -12.33
N ALA A 223 -4.70 -7.56 -12.79
CA ALA A 223 -3.56 -8.33 -13.30
C ALA A 223 -2.95 -9.25 -12.23
N VAL A 224 -2.85 -8.79 -10.98
CA VAL A 224 -2.43 -9.63 -9.83
C VAL A 224 -3.39 -10.81 -9.64
N TYR A 225 -4.71 -10.59 -9.74
CA TYR A 225 -5.69 -11.67 -9.63
C TYR A 225 -5.49 -12.72 -10.71
N ALA A 226 -5.47 -12.31 -11.99
CA ALA A 226 -5.32 -13.21 -13.13
C ALA A 226 -4.01 -14.01 -13.03
N LEU A 227 -2.91 -13.38 -12.60
CA LEU A 227 -1.63 -14.05 -12.44
C LEU A 227 -1.68 -15.15 -11.37
N LEU A 228 -2.26 -14.85 -10.20
CA LEU A 228 -2.30 -15.80 -9.08
C LEU A 228 -3.36 -16.89 -9.28
N HIS A 229 -4.52 -16.55 -9.86
CA HIS A 229 -5.64 -17.46 -10.05
C HIS A 229 -5.44 -18.35 -11.29
N ASP A 230 -5.09 -17.75 -12.43
CA ASP A 230 -5.02 -18.47 -13.72
C ASP A 230 -3.62 -19.04 -14.00
N GLY A 231 -2.61 -18.65 -13.19
CA GLY A 231 -1.23 -19.08 -13.39
C GLY A 231 -0.60 -18.50 -14.67
N VAL A 232 -1.06 -17.33 -15.12
CA VAL A 232 -0.59 -16.68 -16.35
C VAL A 232 0.40 -15.57 -16.02
N VAL A 233 1.58 -15.61 -16.64
CA VAL A 233 2.61 -14.56 -16.49
C VAL A 233 2.11 -13.23 -17.08
N PHE A 234 2.50 -12.10 -16.48
CA PHE A 234 2.10 -10.79 -16.95
C PHE A 234 2.55 -10.53 -18.40
N GLU A 235 1.60 -10.14 -19.24
CA GLU A 235 1.86 -9.73 -20.62
C GLU A 235 1.48 -8.26 -20.84
N GLU A 236 2.47 -7.43 -21.13
CA GLU A 236 2.31 -5.99 -21.35
C GLU A 236 1.35 -5.68 -22.52
N ALA A 237 1.36 -6.50 -23.57
CA ALA A 237 0.47 -6.32 -24.73
C ALA A 237 -1.01 -6.47 -24.36
N LYS A 238 -1.35 -7.54 -23.62
CA LYS A 238 -2.70 -7.78 -23.10
C LYS A 238 -3.11 -6.68 -22.12
N PHE A 239 -2.18 -6.27 -21.24
CA PHE A 239 -2.43 -5.17 -20.31
C PHE A 239 -2.69 -3.84 -21.03
N ALA A 240 -2.01 -3.55 -22.13
CA ALA A 240 -2.18 -2.30 -22.86
C ALA A 240 -3.47 -2.23 -23.70
N ALA A 241 -4.03 -3.38 -24.10
CA ALA A 241 -5.21 -3.46 -24.96
C ALA A 241 -6.52 -3.08 -24.26
N VAL A 242 -6.57 -3.18 -22.92
CA VAL A 242 -7.72 -2.86 -22.06
C VAL A 242 -7.69 -1.39 -21.61
#